data_AF-G2GFN3-F1
#
_entry.id   AF-G2GFN3-F1
#
_cell.length_a   1.000
_cell.length_b   1.000
_cell.length_c   1.000
_cell.angle_alpha   90.00
_cell.angle_beta   90.00
_cell.angle_gamma   90.00
#
_symmetry.space_group_name_H-M   'P 1'
#
loop_
_entity.id
_entity.type
_entity.pdbx_description
1 polymer ?
#
loop_
_entity_poly.entity_id
_entity_poly.type
_entity_poly.pdbx_seq_one_letter_code
_entity_poly.pdbx_strand_id
1 'polypeptide(L)'
;MQTAETVEELAENRHPSADAYLLAEILYYLEDLSVINALPTDLLPVTAPPESVEATVLPWFAGPGRDDWTLTGRRTLVAPRMDFLVDGIAYQRKRGSVGLVYRRS
;
A
#
# COMPACT_ATOMS: atom_id res chain seq x y z
N MET A 1 -7.04 -24.07 -10.09
CA MET A 1 -6.65 -22.92 -9.25
C MET A 1 -7.17 -21.69 -9.97
N GLN A 2 -8.19 -21.03 -9.43
CA GLN A 2 -8.75 -19.84 -10.05
C GLN A 2 -7.87 -18.66 -9.62
N THR A 3 -7.20 -18.02 -10.57
CA THR A 3 -6.38 -16.82 -10.34
C THR A 3 -7.30 -15.60 -10.37
N ALA A 4 -7.23 -14.76 -9.33
CA ALA A 4 -7.81 -13.42 -9.37
C ALA A 4 -6.88 -12.50 -10.17
N GLU A 5 -7.45 -11.66 -11.03
CA GLU A 5 -6.72 -10.67 -11.82
C GLU A 5 -6.78 -9.26 -11.18
N THR A 6 -7.71 -9.03 -10.24
CA THR A 6 -7.83 -7.77 -9.49
C THR A 6 -7.91 -7.99 -7.98
N VAL A 7 -7.79 -6.90 -7.21
CA VAL A 7 -7.95 -6.94 -5.75
C VAL A 7 -9.41 -7.15 -5.35
N GLU A 8 -10.34 -6.60 -6.12
CA GLU A 8 -11.78 -6.76 -5.95
C GLU A 8 -12.17 -8.23 -6.13
N GLU A 9 -11.67 -8.89 -7.17
CA GLU A 9 -11.88 -10.32 -7.38
C GLU A 9 -11.27 -11.17 -6.26
N LEU A 10 -10.15 -10.74 -5.69
CA LEU A 10 -9.54 -11.40 -4.54
C LEU A 10 -10.39 -11.23 -3.27
N ALA A 11 -11.02 -10.08 -3.09
CA ALA A 11 -11.91 -9.78 -1.96
C ALA A 11 -13.28 -10.47 -2.04
N GLU A 12 -13.81 -10.67 -3.25
CA GLU A 12 -15.13 -11.29 -3.47
C GLU A 12 -15.11 -12.82 -3.34
N ASN A 13 -13.99 -13.46 -3.64
CA ASN A 13 -13.89 -14.91 -3.71
C ASN A 13 -13.36 -15.51 -2.40
N ARG A 14 -13.90 -16.67 -1.99
CA ARG A 14 -13.33 -17.51 -0.92
C ARG A 14 -12.04 -18.19 -1.40
N HIS A 15 -11.02 -17.39 -1.67
CA HIS A 15 -9.66 -17.88 -1.82
C HIS A 15 -9.18 -18.46 -0.49
N PRO A 16 -8.32 -19.50 -0.49
CA PRO A 16 -7.71 -19.97 0.74
C PRO A 16 -6.98 -18.82 1.43
N SER A 17 -7.12 -18.74 2.76
CA SER A 17 -6.45 -17.72 3.57
C SER A 17 -4.95 -17.71 3.24
N ALA A 18 -4.46 -16.63 2.66
CA ALA A 18 -3.03 -16.44 2.47
C ALA A 18 -2.43 -15.86 3.76
N ASP A 19 -1.27 -16.38 4.18
CA ASP A 19 -0.53 -15.88 5.34
C ASP A 19 -0.13 -14.39 5.21
N ALA A 20 -0.12 -13.86 3.98
CA ALA A 20 0.02 -12.44 3.68
C ALA A 20 -0.44 -12.12 2.25
N TYR A 21 -1.01 -10.92 2.03
CA TYR A 21 -1.13 -10.32 0.69
C TYR A 21 -0.24 -9.07 0.60
N LEU A 22 0.74 -9.08 -0.30
CA LEU A 22 1.56 -7.90 -0.58
C LEU A 22 0.81 -6.95 -1.53
N LEU A 23 0.49 -5.75 -1.05
CA LEU A 23 0.04 -4.65 -1.91
C LEU A 23 1.24 -3.80 -2.33
N ALA A 24 1.83 -4.15 -3.47
CA ALA A 24 2.90 -3.37 -4.10
C ALA A 24 2.33 -2.49 -5.21
N GLU A 25 2.40 -1.17 -5.06
CA GLU A 25 2.01 -0.17 -6.08
C GLU A 25 0.52 -0.22 -6.54
N ILE A 26 -0.27 -1.12 -5.97
CA ILE A 26 -1.69 -1.32 -6.27
C ILE A 26 -2.56 -0.11 -5.87
N LEU A 27 -2.09 0.72 -4.93
CA LEU A 27 -2.80 1.94 -4.54
C LEU A 27 -3.03 2.92 -5.71
N TYR A 28 -2.23 2.83 -6.78
CA TYR A 28 -2.47 3.61 -8.00
C TYR A 28 -3.66 3.10 -8.83
N TYR A 29 -4.06 1.86 -8.60
CA TYR A 29 -5.05 1.13 -9.40
C TYR A 29 -6.31 0.79 -8.62
N LEU A 30 -6.32 1.00 -7.30
CA LEU A 30 -7.53 0.86 -6.48
C LEU A 30 -8.37 2.13 -6.56
N GLU A 31 -9.58 1.99 -7.08
CA GLU A 31 -10.57 3.07 -7.11
C GLU A 31 -11.17 3.32 -5.73
N ASP A 32 -11.37 2.24 -4.95
CA ASP A 32 -11.85 2.29 -3.58
C ASP A 32 -10.99 1.40 -2.67
N LEU A 33 -10.32 2.03 -1.72
CA LEU A 33 -9.49 1.33 -0.75
C LEU A 33 -10.31 0.50 0.23
N SER A 34 -11.63 0.71 0.37
CA SER A 34 -12.51 -0.07 1.25
C SER A 34 -12.46 -1.59 0.98
N VAL A 35 -12.11 -2.00 -0.24
CA VAL A 35 -11.89 -3.39 -0.65
C VAL A 35 -10.87 -4.13 0.24
N ILE A 36 -9.91 -3.41 0.81
CA ILE A 36 -8.88 -3.97 1.69
C ILE A 36 -9.50 -4.63 2.94
N ASN A 37 -10.64 -4.13 3.42
CA ASN A 37 -11.32 -4.71 4.58
C ASN A 37 -11.86 -6.13 4.31
N ALA A 38 -12.18 -6.42 3.05
CA ALA A 38 -12.69 -7.72 2.63
C ALA A 38 -11.58 -8.72 2.28
N LEU A 39 -10.30 -8.32 2.32
CA LEU A 39 -9.19 -9.23 2.03
C LEU A 39 -9.12 -10.38 3.04
N PRO A 40 -8.91 -11.64 2.58
CA PRO A 40 -8.85 -12.81 3.45
C PRO A 40 -7.45 -12.98 4.08
N THR A 41 -6.93 -11.92 4.72
CA THR A 41 -5.65 -11.91 5.44
C THR A 41 -5.71 -11.03 6.69
N ASP A 42 -4.87 -11.33 7.66
CA ASP A 42 -4.59 -10.50 8.83
C ASP A 42 -3.26 -9.74 8.72
N LEU A 43 -2.50 -9.91 7.63
CA LEU A 43 -1.21 -9.25 7.41
C LEU A 43 -1.17 -8.55 6.05
N LEU A 44 -0.97 -7.23 6.09
CA LEU A 44 -0.98 -6.38 4.92
C LEU A 44 0.29 -5.53 4.81
N PRO A 45 1.32 -6.01 4.09
CA PRO A 45 2.43 -5.19 3.66
C PRO A 45 2.02 -4.25 2.52
N VAL A 46 2.32 -2.96 2.66
CA VAL A 46 2.03 -1.91 1.67
C VAL A 46 3.34 -1.24 1.27
N THR A 47 3.57 -1.05 -0.03
CA THR A 47 4.71 -0.24 -0.52
C THR A 47 4.26 0.85 -1.47
N ALA A 48 4.63 2.10 -1.20
CA ALA A 48 4.30 3.25 -2.04
C ALA A 48 5.33 4.38 -1.90
N PRO A 49 5.35 5.35 -2.82
CA PRO A 49 6.13 6.57 -2.65
C PRO A 49 5.74 7.34 -1.38
N PRO A 50 6.70 8.04 -0.74
CA PRO A 50 6.45 8.76 0.51
C PRO A 50 5.24 9.69 0.45
N GLU A 51 5.05 10.40 -0.66
CA GLU A 51 3.95 11.35 -0.83
C GLU A 51 2.58 10.66 -0.83
N SER A 52 2.46 9.50 -1.47
CA SER A 52 1.22 8.73 -1.50
C SER A 52 0.91 8.11 -0.13
N VAL A 53 1.95 7.71 0.61
CA VAL A 53 1.81 7.24 1.99
C VAL A 53 1.19 8.30 2.88
N GLU A 54 1.74 9.52 2.85
CA GLU A 54 1.27 10.62 3.72
C GLU A 54 -0.07 11.18 3.28
N ALA A 55 -0.32 11.30 1.96
CA ALA A 55 -1.54 11.91 1.44
C ALA A 55 -2.75 10.97 1.42
N THR A 56 -2.53 9.66 1.29
CA THR A 56 -3.60 8.70 1.03
C THR A 56 -3.60 7.54 2.02
N VAL A 57 -2.47 6.84 2.18
CA VAL A 57 -2.45 5.58 2.95
C VAL A 57 -2.69 5.82 4.44
N LEU A 58 -1.89 6.68 5.08
CA LEU A 58 -2.04 6.95 6.51
C LEU A 58 -3.39 7.60 6.84
N PRO A 59 -3.85 8.64 6.11
CA PRO A 59 -5.17 9.22 6.36
C PRO A 59 -6.30 8.23 6.16
N TRP A 60 -6.20 7.34 5.17
CA TRP A 60 -7.13 6.25 5.02
C TRP A 60 -7.08 5.43 6.32
N PHE A 61 -5.96 4.80 6.70
CA PHE A 61 -5.91 3.88 7.86
C PHE A 61 -6.23 4.52 9.23
N ALA A 62 -6.17 5.85 9.34
CA ALA A 62 -6.61 6.58 10.52
C ALA A 62 -8.11 6.97 10.53
N GLY A 63 -8.81 6.77 9.40
CA GLY A 63 -10.21 7.15 9.22
C GLY A 63 -11.22 6.12 9.77
N PRO A 64 -12.47 6.56 10.01
CA PRO A 64 -13.53 5.70 10.55
C PRO A 64 -13.88 4.56 9.59
N GLY A 65 -14.00 3.33 10.12
CA GLY A 65 -14.34 2.12 9.36
C GLY A 65 -13.19 1.12 9.20
N ARG A 66 -12.13 1.22 10.02
CA ARG A 66 -10.93 0.37 9.91
C ARG A 66 -10.29 -0.07 11.21
N ASP A 67 -11.13 -0.12 12.25
CA ASP A 67 -10.77 -0.35 13.65
C ASP A 67 -9.97 -1.64 13.88
N ASP A 68 -9.96 -2.57 12.92
CA ASP A 68 -9.22 -3.83 13.04
C ASP A 68 -7.77 -3.73 12.53
N TRP A 69 -7.40 -2.73 11.72
CA TRP A 69 -6.05 -2.65 11.13
C TRP A 69 -5.11 -1.74 11.93
N THR A 70 -4.08 -2.34 12.52
CA THR A 70 -3.05 -1.63 13.28
C THR A 70 -1.74 -1.53 12.50
N LEU A 71 -1.18 -0.32 12.40
CA LEU A 71 0.17 -0.12 11.86
C LEU A 71 1.21 -0.68 12.85
N THR A 72 1.90 -1.75 12.44
CA THR A 72 2.91 -2.42 13.28
C THR A 72 4.33 -2.22 12.80
N GLY A 73 4.53 -1.68 11.60
CA GLY A 73 5.86 -1.39 11.07
C GLY A 73 5.83 -0.32 9.98
N ARG A 74 6.87 0.53 9.97
CA ARG A 74 7.13 1.52 8.92
C ARG A 74 8.62 1.57 8.65
N ARG A 75 9.02 1.50 7.38
CA ARG A 75 10.44 1.52 6.98
C ARG A 75 10.63 2.20 5.63
N THR A 76 11.67 3.01 5.50
CA THR A 76 12.14 3.45 4.17
C THR A 76 12.76 2.26 3.44
N LEU A 77 12.21 1.89 2.29
CA LEU A 77 12.72 0.80 1.45
C LEU A 77 13.77 1.32 0.47
N VAL A 78 13.46 2.45 -0.17
CA VAL A 78 14.36 3.14 -1.10
C VAL A 78 14.27 4.63 -0.79
N ALA A 79 15.42 5.26 -0.52
CA ALA A 79 15.43 6.70 -0.30
C ALA A 79 15.12 7.46 -1.61
N PRO A 80 14.42 8.61 -1.55
CA PRO A 80 14.31 9.50 -2.69
C PRO A 80 15.69 9.90 -3.20
N ARG A 81 15.85 9.98 -4.52
CA ARG A 81 17.09 10.43 -5.15
C ARG A 81 16.79 11.57 -6.12
N MET A 82 17.34 12.73 -5.79
CA MET A 82 17.45 13.88 -6.68
C MET A 82 18.77 13.75 -7.44
N ASP A 83 18.74 13.94 -8.76
CA ASP A 83 19.96 14.18 -9.53
C ASP A 83 19.98 15.67 -9.96
N PHE A 84 21.18 16.18 -10.26
CA PHE A 84 21.49 17.60 -10.34
C PHE A 84 20.72 18.41 -11.40
N LEU A 85 20.74 19.72 -11.16
CA LEU A 85 20.11 20.77 -11.97
C LEU A 85 20.62 20.76 -13.42
N VAL A 86 19.71 20.67 -14.39
CA VAL A 86 19.91 21.29 -15.70
C VAL A 86 19.28 22.68 -15.61
N ASP A 87 20.03 23.73 -15.94
CA ASP A 87 19.56 25.11 -15.99
C ASP A 87 18.86 25.65 -14.72
N GLY A 88 19.32 25.28 -13.52
CA GLY A 88 18.69 25.78 -12.29
C GLY A 88 17.55 24.92 -11.74
N ILE A 89 17.15 23.85 -12.45
CA ILE A 89 15.98 23.03 -12.09
C ILE A 89 16.41 21.63 -11.63
N ALA A 90 16.21 21.32 -10.35
CA ALA A 90 16.49 19.99 -9.81
C ALA A 90 15.46 18.97 -10.33
N TYR A 91 15.92 17.84 -10.86
CA TYR A 91 15.06 16.76 -11.34
C TYR A 91 15.08 15.58 -10.37
N GLN A 92 13.90 15.12 -9.98
CA GLN A 92 13.75 13.92 -9.16
C GLN A 92 13.87 12.68 -10.04
N ARG A 93 14.96 11.91 -9.86
CA ARG A 93 15.18 10.67 -10.61
C ARG A 93 14.41 9.50 -10.02
N LYS A 94 14.33 9.43 -8.69
CA LYS A 94 13.57 8.40 -7.98
C LYS A 94 12.80 9.03 -6.83
N ARG A 95 11.51 8.68 -6.75
CA ARG A 95 10.63 9.14 -5.68
C ARG A 95 10.95 8.55 -4.32
N GLY A 96 11.65 7.41 -4.31
CA GLY A 96 11.80 6.60 -3.13
C GLY A 96 10.54 5.76 -2.89
N SER A 97 10.60 4.90 -1.88
CA SER A 97 9.50 4.04 -1.47
C SER A 97 9.57 3.78 0.02
N VAL A 98 8.41 3.76 0.65
CA VAL A 98 8.19 3.42 2.05
C VAL A 98 7.37 2.13 2.10
N GLY A 99 7.80 1.23 2.97
CA GLY A 99 7.08 0.03 3.34
C GLY A 99 6.34 0.23 4.65
N LEU A 100 5.07 -0.14 4.68
CA LEU A 100 4.22 -0.20 5.88
C LEU A 100 3.77 -1.65 6.11
N VAL A 101 3.54 -2.00 7.36
CA VAL A 101 2.99 -3.30 7.74
C VAL A 101 1.78 -3.06 8.64
N TYR A 102 0.61 -3.46 8.17
CA TYR A 102 -0.62 -3.46 8.95
C TYR A 102 -0.97 -4.88 9.38
N ARG A 103 -1.50 -5.03 10.60
CA ARG A 103 -2.04 -6.28 11.11
C ARG A 103 -3.49 -6.13 11.52
N ARG A 104 -4.29 -7.15 11.25
CA ARG A 104 -5.68 -7.25 11.69
C ARG A 104 -5.77 -8.04 12.99
N SER A 105 -6.51 -7.52 13.98
CA SER A 105 -6.85 -8.25 15.22
C SER A 105 -8.13 -9.07 15.10
#